data_AF-A0A1H0TPC7-F1
#
_entry.id   AF-A0A1H0TPC7-F1
#
_cell.length_a   1.000
_cell.length_b   1.000
_cell.length_c   1.000
_cell.angle_alpha   90.00
_cell.angle_beta   90.00
_cell.angle_gamma   90.00
#
_symmetry.space_group_name_H-M   'P 1'
#
loop_
_entity.id
_entity.type
_entity.pdbx_description
1 polymer ?
#
loop_
_entity_poly.entity_id
_entity_poly.type
_entity_poly.pdbx_seq_one_letter_code
_entity_poly.pdbx_strand_id
1 'polypeptide(L)'
;MISPIADEDSLDDFTTDVHAAPEGLVPWGTAAEGGCTLYRRADGPPDRWTITLCDIEFSEQEDYDGPVSAFLHDLLTGKVVSGLVAVTPARKPAFWPR
;
A
#
# COMPACT_ATOMS: atom_id res chain seq x y z
N MET A 1 13.51 29.71 -11.15
CA MET A 1 12.93 28.57 -10.40
C MET A 1 13.26 27.32 -11.19
N ILE A 2 14.15 26.49 -10.68
CA ILE A 2 14.59 25.25 -11.33
C ILE A 2 13.66 24.15 -10.82
N SER A 3 13.02 23.43 -11.75
CA SER A 3 12.15 22.30 -11.42
C SER A 3 12.94 21.23 -10.67
N PRO A 4 12.44 20.68 -9.56
CA PRO A 4 13.17 19.74 -8.70
C PRO A 4 13.25 18.31 -9.28
N ILE A 5 13.03 18.13 -10.58
CA ILE A 5 12.93 16.81 -11.25
C ILE A 5 14.10 16.61 -12.24
N ALA A 6 15.04 17.55 -12.33
CA ALA A 6 16.08 17.55 -13.35
C ALA A 6 17.42 16.88 -12.94
N ASP A 7 17.43 16.06 -11.89
CA ASP A 7 18.63 15.31 -11.47
C ASP A 7 18.26 13.82 -11.36
N GLU A 8 18.65 13.03 -12.37
CA GLU A 8 18.45 11.58 -12.36
C GLU A 8 19.23 10.90 -11.21
N ASP A 9 20.34 11.51 -10.74
CA ASP A 9 21.10 11.10 -9.56
C ASP A 9 20.32 11.30 -8.23
N SER A 10 19.27 12.11 -8.21
CA SER A 10 18.46 12.31 -7.00
C SER A 10 17.52 11.13 -6.74
N LEU A 11 17.15 10.35 -7.77
CA LEU A 11 16.24 9.21 -7.62
C LEU A 11 16.92 8.02 -6.94
N ASP A 12 18.21 7.83 -7.18
CA ASP A 12 18.98 6.72 -6.62
C ASP A 12 19.06 6.79 -5.08
N ASP A 13 19.10 8.00 -4.51
CA ASP A 13 19.11 8.24 -3.06
C ASP A 13 17.76 7.92 -2.40
N PHE A 14 16.64 8.04 -3.15
CA PHE A 14 15.31 7.62 -2.68
C PHE A 14 15.06 6.11 -2.86
N THR A 15 15.81 5.42 -3.73
CA THR A 15 15.60 3.99 -3.98
C THR A 15 16.55 3.09 -3.20
N THR A 16 17.72 3.58 -2.80
CA THR A 16 18.77 2.71 -2.24
C THR A 16 18.44 2.19 -0.83
N ASP A 17 17.74 2.97 0.00
CA ASP A 17 17.35 2.55 1.37
C ASP A 17 15.90 2.03 1.51
N VAL A 18 15.09 2.07 0.45
CA VAL A 18 13.70 1.55 0.49
C VAL A 18 13.66 0.01 0.51
N HIS A 19 14.78 -0.65 0.18
CA HIS A 19 14.86 -2.10 -0.02
C HIS A 19 15.56 -2.86 1.11
N ALA A 20 16.10 -2.19 2.14
CA ALA A 20 16.72 -2.85 3.29
C ALA A 20 15.77 -2.91 4.50
N ALA A 21 14.57 -3.45 4.32
CA ALA A 21 13.82 -3.98 5.47
C ALA A 21 14.29 -5.43 5.67
N PRO A 22 15.07 -5.73 6.72
CA PRO A 22 15.41 -7.11 7.04
C PRO A 22 14.10 -7.79 7.43
N GLU A 23 13.57 -8.60 6.51
CA GLU A 23 12.38 -9.44 6.69
C GLU A 23 11.04 -8.66 6.75
N GLY A 24 10.45 -8.45 5.57
CA GLY A 24 9.09 -8.96 5.36
C GLY A 24 7.91 -7.99 5.39
N LEU A 25 7.98 -6.79 5.96
CA LEU A 25 6.83 -5.86 5.99
C LEU A 25 7.25 -4.38 5.94
N VAL A 26 6.82 -3.66 4.90
CA VAL A 26 7.09 -2.22 4.70
C VAL A 26 5.80 -1.43 4.87
N PRO A 27 5.70 -0.47 5.80
CA PRO A 27 4.50 0.34 5.97
C PRO A 27 4.21 1.11 4.68
N TRP A 28 2.97 1.00 4.20
CA TRP A 28 2.54 1.55 2.92
C TRP A 28 1.40 2.56 3.05
N GLY A 29 0.54 2.42 4.07
CA GLY A 29 -0.55 3.36 4.31
C GLY A 29 -1.24 3.11 5.65
N THR A 30 -2.15 4.01 6.01
CA THR A 30 -2.98 3.90 7.21
C THR A 30 -4.46 4.03 6.84
N ALA A 31 -5.31 3.24 7.50
CA ALA A 31 -6.75 3.40 7.43
C ALA A 31 -7.24 4.26 8.60
N ALA A 32 -7.99 5.32 8.27
CA ALA A 32 -8.37 6.36 9.24
C ALA A 32 -9.34 5.87 10.32
N GLU A 33 -10.25 4.95 9.99
CA GLU A 33 -11.14 4.31 10.96
C GLU A 33 -10.54 2.97 11.39
N GLY A 34 -10.11 2.89 12.66
CA GLY A 34 -9.61 1.64 13.26
C GLY A 34 -8.10 1.61 13.56
N GLY A 35 -7.34 2.62 13.13
CA GLY A 35 -5.91 2.69 13.45
C GLY A 35 -5.08 1.56 12.81
N CYS A 36 -5.56 0.99 11.70
CA CYS A 36 -4.90 -0.09 11.00
C CYS A 36 -3.80 0.46 10.07
N THR A 37 -2.63 -0.18 10.10
CA THR A 37 -1.52 0.08 9.19
C THR A 37 -1.45 -1.01 8.13
N LEU A 38 -1.36 -0.61 6.86
CA LEU A 38 -1.14 -1.50 5.74
C LEU A 38 0.36 -1.65 5.53
N TYR A 39 0.81 -2.89 5.49
CA TYR A 39 2.18 -3.27 5.21
C TYR A 39 2.26 -4.01 3.87
N ARG A 40 3.25 -3.66 3.07
CA ARG A 40 3.64 -4.37 1.85
C ARG A 40 4.71 -5.39 2.18
N ARG A 41 4.48 -6.67 1.84
CA ARG A 41 5.51 -7.71 1.89
C ARG A 41 6.26 -7.77 0.56
N ALA A 42 7.44 -7.15 0.51
CA ALA A 42 8.27 -7.06 -0.69
C ALA A 42 9.20 -8.29 -0.82
N ASP A 43 8.63 -9.48 -1.02
CA ASP A 43 9.37 -10.71 -1.30
C ASP A 43 9.35 -11.05 -2.80
N GLY A 44 10.54 -11.13 -3.40
CA GLY A 44 10.70 -11.42 -4.83
C GLY A 44 10.20 -10.31 -5.77
N PRO A 45 9.80 -10.66 -7.01
CA PRO A 45 9.39 -9.68 -8.02
C PRO A 45 8.12 -8.91 -7.60
N PRO A 46 7.91 -7.67 -8.10
CA PRO A 46 6.77 -6.81 -7.72
C PRO A 46 5.40 -7.46 -7.84
N ASP A 47 5.21 -8.34 -8.84
CA ASP A 47 3.96 -9.07 -9.06
C ASP A 47 3.63 -10.11 -7.97
N ARG A 48 4.54 -10.34 -7.01
CA ARG A 48 4.34 -11.22 -5.86
C ARG A 48 4.20 -10.46 -4.54
N TRP A 49 4.32 -9.15 -4.56
CA TRP A 49 4.22 -8.36 -3.33
C TRP A 49 2.78 -8.40 -2.82
N THR A 50 2.59 -8.78 -1.56
CA THR A 50 1.27 -8.86 -0.92
C THR A 50 1.04 -7.70 0.04
N ILE A 51 -0.20 -7.56 0.51
CA ILE A 51 -0.59 -6.62 1.57
C ILE A 51 -0.97 -7.37 2.83
N THR A 52 -0.45 -6.91 3.95
CA THR A 52 -0.81 -7.34 5.30
C THR A 52 -1.40 -6.13 6.03
N LEU A 53 -2.51 -6.32 6.71
CA LEU A 53 -3.14 -5.31 7.55
C LEU A 53 -2.86 -5.66 9.01
N CYS A 54 -2.38 -4.71 9.79
CA CYS A 54 -2.21 -4.88 11.23
C CYS A 54 -2.91 -3.75 11.98
N ASP A 55 -3.50 -4.06 13.13
CA ASP A 55 -3.91 -3.04 14.09
C ASP A 55 -2.68 -2.30 14.66
N ILE A 56 -2.93 -1.20 15.39
CA ILE A 56 -1.87 -0.37 15.95
C ILE A 56 -1.00 -1.10 16.99
N GLU A 57 -1.55 -2.12 17.66
CA GLU A 57 -0.84 -2.90 18.68
C GLU A 57 -0.18 -4.16 18.11
N PHE A 58 -0.33 -4.45 16.80
CA PHE A 58 0.07 -5.71 16.17
C PHE A 58 -0.52 -6.96 16.87
N SER A 59 -1.69 -6.81 17.48
CA SER A 59 -2.43 -7.88 18.14
C SER A 59 -3.28 -8.69 17.15
N GLU A 60 -3.72 -8.05 16.06
CA GLU A 60 -4.53 -8.65 15.01
C GLU A 60 -3.91 -8.36 13.64
N GLN A 61 -3.84 -9.40 12.80
CA GLN A 61 -3.27 -9.33 11.47
C GLN A 61 -4.17 -10.03 10.44
N GLU A 62 -4.35 -9.41 9.29
CA GLU A 62 -5.01 -10.00 8.12
C GLU A 62 -4.10 -9.92 6.90
N ASP A 63 -3.81 -11.06 6.28
CA ASP A 63 -3.08 -11.12 5.01
C ASP A 63 -4.07 -11.14 3.84
N TYR A 64 -3.87 -10.26 2.86
CA TYR A 64 -4.61 -10.30 1.60
C TYR A 64 -4.02 -11.36 0.68
N ASP A 65 -4.86 -12.27 0.18
CA ASP A 65 -4.48 -13.31 -0.77
C ASP A 65 -4.40 -12.74 -2.19
N GLY A 66 -3.21 -12.24 -2.55
CA GLY A 66 -2.92 -11.78 -3.91
C GLY A 66 -1.92 -10.63 -3.96
N PRO A 67 -1.56 -10.20 -5.17
CA PRO A 67 -0.64 -9.10 -5.35
C PRO A 67 -1.27 -7.77 -4.93
N VAL A 68 -0.43 -6.78 -4.61
CA VAL A 68 -0.83 -5.40 -4.29
C VAL A 68 -1.77 -4.80 -5.35
N SER A 69 -1.55 -5.13 -6.62
CA SER A 69 -2.42 -4.68 -7.73
C SER A 69 -3.84 -5.23 -7.64
N ALA A 70 -4.01 -6.49 -7.23
CA ALA A 70 -5.32 -7.10 -7.00
C ALA A 70 -6.00 -6.47 -5.79
N PHE A 71 -5.25 -6.25 -4.69
CA PHE A 71 -5.76 -5.54 -3.52
C PHE A 71 -6.31 -4.15 -3.87
N LEU A 72 -5.54 -3.36 -4.63
CA LEU A 72 -5.98 -2.02 -5.08
C LEU A 72 -7.22 -2.08 -5.96
N HIS A 73 -7.29 -3.04 -6.88
CA HIS A 73 -8.45 -3.24 -7.73
C HIS A 73 -9.70 -3.57 -6.89
N ASP A 74 -9.58 -4.48 -5.93
CA ASP A 74 -10.69 -4.87 -5.05
C ASP A 74 -11.09 -3.73 -4.11
N LEU A 75 -10.13 -2.94 -3.64
CA LEU A 75 -10.37 -1.75 -2.83
C LEU A 75 -11.20 -0.73 -3.62
N LEU A 76 -10.81 -0.44 -4.86
CA LEU A 76 -11.49 0.50 -5.74
C LEU A 76 -12.86 -0.01 -6.22
N THR A 77 -13.04 -1.32 -6.29
CA THR A 77 -14.31 -1.94 -6.70
C THR A 77 -15.22 -2.32 -5.52
N GLY A 78 -14.80 -2.06 -4.28
CA GLY A 78 -15.58 -2.33 -3.07
C GLY A 78 -15.74 -3.83 -2.76
N LYS A 79 -14.76 -4.63 -3.16
CA LYS A 79 -14.74 -6.09 -2.95
C LYS A 79 -13.85 -6.54 -1.79
N VAL A 80 -13.05 -5.64 -1.22
CA VAL A 80 -12.24 -5.96 -0.03
C VAL A 80 -13.18 -6.28 1.13
N VAL A 81 -12.99 -7.47 1.71
CA VAL A 81 -13.63 -7.91 2.95
C VAL A 81 -12.52 -8.04 3.98
N SER A 82 -12.65 -7.30 5.08
CA SER A 82 -11.66 -7.27 6.17
C SER A 82 -12.38 -7.08 7.50
N GLY A 83 -11.90 -7.75 8.55
CA GLY A 83 -12.32 -7.52 9.93
C GLY A 83 -11.64 -6.31 10.57
N LEU A 84 -10.47 -5.91 10.06
CA LEU A 84 -9.67 -4.79 10.58
C LEU A 84 -10.06 -3.42 9.99
N VAL A 85 -10.58 -3.40 8.75
CA VAL A 85 -10.96 -2.15 8.08
C VAL A 85 -12.31 -2.25 7.40
N ALA A 86 -13.19 -1.32 7.75
CA ALA A 86 -14.44 -1.10 7.04
C ALA A 86 -14.16 -0.30 5.75
N VAL A 87 -13.96 -1.01 4.64
CA VAL A 87 -13.77 -0.35 3.33
C VAL A 87 -15.12 -0.11 2.67
N THR A 88 -15.55 1.15 2.63
CA THR A 88 -16.61 1.60 1.72
C THR A 88 -16.00 2.57 0.70
N PRO A 89 -15.88 2.21 -0.59
CA PRO A 89 -15.36 3.13 -1.60
C PRO A 89 -16.27 4.37 -1.67
N ALA A 90 -15.68 5.54 -1.45
CA ALA A 90 -16.41 6.81 -1.50
C ALA A 90 -16.75 7.17 -2.96
N ARG A 91 -17.88 6.65 -3.46
CA ARG A 91 -18.41 6.84 -4.83
C ARG A 91 -17.45 6.39 -5.95
N LYS A 92 -18.03 6.12 -7.13
CA LYS A 92 -17.25 5.94 -8.36
C LYS A 92 -16.25 7.10 -8.49
N PRO A 93 -14.95 6.86 -8.79
CA PRO A 93 -14.06 7.95 -9.13
C PRO A 93 -14.72 8.74 -10.24
N ALA A 94 -15.06 10.00 -9.97
CA ALA A 94 -15.56 10.89 -10.99
C ALA A 94 -14.42 11.06 -11.98
N PHE A 95 -14.59 10.52 -13.19
CA PHE A 95 -13.68 10.85 -14.29
C PHE A 95 -13.69 12.37 -14.43
N TRP A 96 -12.54 13.00 -14.20
CA TRP A 96 -12.36 14.42 -14.48
C TRP A 96 -12.66 14.65 -15.95
N PRO A 97 -13.62 15.53 -16.33
CA PRO A 97 -13.85 15.86 -17.72
C PRO A 97 -12.61 16.56 -18.29
N ARG A 98 -12.26 16.19 -19.53
CA ARG A 98 -11.15 16.77 -20.30
C ARG A 98 -11.31 18.26 -20.54
#